data_AF-S7Q884-F1
#
_entry.id   AF-S7Q884-F1
#
_cell.length_a   1.000
_cell.length_b   1.000
_cell.length_c   1.000
_cell.angle_alpha   90.00
_cell.angle_beta   90.00
_cell.angle_gamma   90.00
#
_symmetry.space_group_name_H-M   'P 1'
#
loop_
_entity.id
_entity.type
_entity.pdbx_description
1 polymer ?
#
loop_
_entity_poly.entity_id
_entity_poly.type
_entity_poly.pdbx_seq_one_letter_code
_entity_poly.pdbx_strand_id
1 'polypeptide(L)' 'HHSVADYYSGCQHWVNIYYTGDKNDCSSETCKTSQHHKHKTARNCGCPTIRWDNQKRQNLFRTKCPTCSEGR' A
#
# COMPACT_ATOMS: atom_id res chain seq x y z
N HIS A 1 3.72 -2.85 -1.41
CA HIS A 1 4.56 -2.20 -0.39
C HIS A 1 3.96 -2.48 0.96
N HIS A 2 4.76 -2.73 2.00
CA HIS A 2 4.24 -2.70 3.36
C HIS A 2 4.34 -1.27 3.89
N SER A 3 3.20 -0.71 4.28
CA SER A 3 3.13 0.55 5.00
C SER A 3 2.60 0.29 6.39
N VAL A 4 3.18 0.96 7.38
CA VAL A 4 2.66 0.94 8.75
C VAL A 4 1.80 2.19 8.90
N ALA A 5 0.54 2.01 9.28
CA ALA A 5 -0.46 3.06 9.28
C ALA A 5 -1.32 3.03 10.55
N ASP A 6 -1.76 4.20 10.99
CA ASP A 6 -2.78 4.36 12.02
C ASP A 6 -4.16 4.40 11.38
N TYR A 7 -5.11 3.66 11.95
CA TYR A 7 -6.50 3.67 11.49
C TYR A 7 -7.37 4.48 12.43
N TYR A 8 -8.03 5.51 11.90
CA TYR A 8 -8.96 6.39 12.61
C TYR A 8 -10.39 5.97 12.27
N SER A 9 -11.04 5.22 13.15
CA SER A 9 -12.40 4.71 12.91
C SER A 9 -13.46 5.81 12.94
N GLY A 10 -13.18 6.97 13.56
CA GLY A 10 -14.10 8.11 13.57
C GLY A 10 -14.30 8.78 12.20
N CYS A 11 -13.42 8.52 11.24
CA CYS A 11 -13.52 9.00 9.86
C CYS A 11 -13.15 7.94 8.81
N GLN A 12 -12.94 6.69 9.23
CA GLN A 12 -12.54 5.56 8.38
C GLN A 12 -11.29 5.85 7.53
N HIS A 13 -10.32 6.57 8.09
CA HIS A 13 -9.08 6.93 7.39
C HIS A 13 -7.87 6.17 7.90
N TRP A 14 -7.01 5.79 6.95
CA TRP A 14 -5.67 5.26 7.19
C TRP A 14 -4.65 6.38 7.02
N VAL A 15 -3.88 6.65 8.07
CA VAL A 15 -2.77 7.61 8.04
C VAL A 15 -1.47 6.82 8.05
N ASN A 16 -0.77 6.79 6.92
CA ASN A 16 0.53 6.14 6.81
C ASN A 16 1.56 6.89 7.66
N ILE A 17 2.24 6.18 8.57
CA ILE A 17 3.30 6.77 9.40
C ILE A 17 4.64 6.61 8.69
N TYR A 18 4.96 5.40 8.23
CA TYR A 18 6.18 5.12 7.50
C TYR A 18 6.04 3.91 6.58
N TYR A 19 6.80 3.93 5.50
CA TYR A 19 6.96 2.78 4.60
C TYR A 19 8.12 1.93 5.11
N THR A 20 7.92 0.63 5.27
CA THR A 20 9.00 -0.27 5.73
C THR A 20 10.01 -0.57 4.62
N GLY A 21 9.73 -0.15 3.39
CA GLY A 21 10.55 -0.46 2.22
C GLY A 21 10.34 -1.88 1.70
N ASP A 22 9.60 -2.74 2.42
CA ASP A 22 9.32 -4.10 1.98
C ASP A 22 8.43 -4.10 0.75
N LYS A 23 9.02 -4.57 -0.35
CA LYS A 23 8.33 -4.87 -1.59
C LYS A 23 7.91 -6.34 -1.52
N ASN A 24 6.67 -6.56 -1.09
CA ASN A 24 6.10 -7.89 -1.15
C ASN A 24 5.77 -8.25 -2.60
N ASP A 25 6.14 -9.47 -3.00
CA ASP A 25 5.89 -9.95 -4.34
C ASP A 25 4.40 -10.20 -4.54
N CYS A 26 3.84 -9.59 -5.57
CA CYS A 26 2.45 -9.80 -5.99
C CYS A 26 2.18 -11.23 -6.51
N SER A 27 3.20 -12.09 -6.63
CA SER A 27 3.12 -13.47 -7.10
C SER A 27 2.24 -13.65 -8.35
N SER A 28 2.24 -12.64 -9.23
CA SER A 28 1.31 -12.52 -10.34
C SER A 28 2.08 -12.41 -11.64
N GLU A 29 1.69 -13.25 -12.61
CA GLU A 29 2.35 -13.33 -13.91
C GLU A 29 2.22 -12.04 -14.73
N THR A 30 1.19 -11.25 -14.45
CA THR A 30 0.87 -9.96 -15.09
C THR A 30 1.37 -8.76 -14.29
N CYS A 31 2.07 -8.97 -13.17
CA CYS A 31 2.64 -7.90 -12.37
C CYS A 31 4.10 -7.69 -12.75
N LYS A 32 4.44 -6.51 -13.29
CA LYS A 32 5.79 -6.21 -13.81
C LYS A 32 6.90 -6.35 -12.75
N THR A 33 6.55 -6.09 -11.49
CA THR A 33 7.47 -6.18 -10.35
C THR A 33 7.47 -7.55 -9.67
N SER A 34 6.71 -8.53 -10.17
CA SER A 34 6.66 -9.88 -9.60
C SER A 34 7.84 -10.75 -10.04
N GLN A 35 8.30 -11.62 -9.16
CA GLN A 35 9.19 -12.73 -9.48
C GLN A 35 8.56 -13.73 -10.46
N HIS A 36 7.23 -13.85 -10.48
CA HIS A 36 6.52 -14.73 -11.42
C HIS A 36 6.14 -14.05 -12.73
N HIS A 37 6.59 -12.82 -12.95
CA HIS A 37 6.27 -12.10 -14.17
C HIS A 37 6.69 -12.90 -15.42
N LYS A 38 5.76 -13.12 -16.36
CA LYS A 38 6.00 -13.92 -17.57
C LYS A 38 6.93 -13.23 -18.57
N HIS A 39 6.88 -11.90 -18.67
CA HIS A 39 7.55 -11.15 -19.74
C HIS A 39 8.83 -10.43 -19.28
N LYS A 40 9.66 -11.06 -18.43
CA LYS A 40 10.88 -10.44 -17.85
C LYS A 40 11.86 -9.89 -18.89
N THR A 41 11.90 -10.51 -20.07
CA THR A 41 12.82 -10.16 -21.16
C THR A 41 12.24 -9.18 -22.17
N ALA A 42 10.94 -8.87 -22.09
CA ALA A 42 10.29 -7.95 -23.01
C ALA A 42 10.60 -6.49 -22.63
N ARG A 43 11.26 -5.76 -23.53
CA ARG A 43 11.71 -4.38 -23.30
C ARG A 43 10.57 -3.38 -23.08
N ASN A 44 9.40 -3.62 -23.70
CA ASN A 44 8.20 -2.80 -23.59
C ASN A 44 7.03 -3.59 -22.99
N CYS A 45 7.25 -4.23 -21.85
CA CYS A 45 6.16 -4.87 -21.13
C CYS A 45 5.17 -3.84 -20.56
N GLY A 46 3.92 -3.89 -21.03
CA GLY A 46 2.80 -3.05 -20.56
C GLY A 46 2.11 -3.57 -19.30
N CYS A 47 2.67 -4.57 -18.62
CA CYS A 47 2.10 -5.11 -17.40
C CYS A 47 2.04 -4.06 -16.28
N PRO A 48 0.93 -4.01 -15.53
CA PRO A 48 0.80 -3.08 -14.41
C PRO A 48 1.85 -3.38 -13.34
N THR A 49 2.32 -2.32 -12.68
CA THR A 49 3.06 -2.46 -11.42
C THR A 49 2.02 -2.59 -10.32
N ILE A 50 1.53 -3.81 -10.06
CA ILE A 50 0.51 -4.03 -9.03
C ILE A 50 1.15 -3.80 -7.67
N ARG A 51 0.87 -2.63 -7.08
CA ARG A 51 1.24 -2.28 -5.71
C ARG A 51 0.09 -2.67 -4.79
N TRP A 52 0.11 -3.89 -4.26
CA TRP A 52 -0.69 -4.13 -3.05
C TRP A 52 0.01 -3.44 -1.90
N ASP A 53 -0.56 -2.34 -1.43
CA ASP A 53 -0.19 -1.74 -0.16
C ASP A 53 -0.80 -2.62 0.93
N ASN A 54 0.00 -3.56 1.42
CA ASN A 54 -0.34 -4.32 2.60
C ASN A 54 -0.14 -3.37 3.78
N GLN A 55 -1.20 -2.69 4.14
CA GLN A 55 -1.21 -1.76 5.26
C GLN A 55 -1.27 -2.56 6.55
N LYS A 56 -0.20 -2.49 7.35
CA LYS A 56 -0.21 -3.02 8.70
C LYS A 56 -0.70 -1.92 9.63
N ARG A 57 -1.82 -2.19 10.32
CA ARG A 57 -2.34 -1.30 11.35
C ARG A 57 -1.40 -1.29 12.54
N GLN A 58 -0.85 -0.13 12.88
CA GLN A 58 -0.08 0.06 14.11
C GLN A 58 -1.02 0.36 15.27
N ASN A 59 -1.81 1.42 15.15
CA ASN A 59 -2.79 1.81 16.16
C ASN A 59 -4.19 1.92 15.58
N LEU A 60 -5.18 1.79 16.48
CA LEU A 60 -6.58 2.03 16.22
C LEU A 60 -7.07 3.19 17.09
N PHE A 61 -7.37 4.32 16.47
CA PHE A 61 -7.97 5.46 17.16
C PHE A 61 -9.47 5.52 16.88
N ARG A 62 -10.28 5.69 17.93
CA ARG A 62 -11.73 5.86 17.82
C ARG A 62 -12.16 7.30 17.54
N THR A 63 -11.21 8.16 17.23
CA THR A 63 -11.40 9.57 16.93
C THR A 63 -11.23 9.83 15.43
N LYS A 64 -11.50 11.07 15.01
CA LYS A 64 -11.17 11.51 13.65
C LYS A 64 -9.67 11.73 13.50
N CYS A 65 -9.15 11.57 12.28
CA CYS A 65 -7.76 11.86 11.96
C CYS A 65 -7.47 13.37 12.13
N PRO A 66 -6.23 13.81 12.41
CA PRO A 66 -5.91 15.24 12.56
C PRO A 66 -6.37 16.05 11.34
N THR A 67 -6.06 15.57 10.13
CA THR A 67 -6.48 16.18 8.85
C THR A 67 -8.00 16.26 8.69
N CYS A 68 -8.74 15.36 9.33
CA CYS A 68 -10.20 15.25 9.29
C CYS A 68 -10.88 16.07 10.39
N SER A 69 -10.13 16.39 11.44
CA SER A 69 -10.59 17.09 12.64
C SER A 69 -10.39 18.59 12.50
N GLU A 70 -9.32 19.01 11.82
CA GLU A 70 -8.97 20.38 11.43
C GLU A 70 -9.85 20.87 10.26
N GLY A 71 -11.14 20.53 10.27
CA GLY A 71 -12.07 20.74 9.15
C GLY A 71 -11.89 22.09 8.46
N ARG A 72 -11.79 22.06 7.13
CA ARG A 72 -12.07 23.21 6.29
C ARG A 72 -13.57 23.41 6.18
#